data_AF-A0A6A4GN27-F1
#
_entry.id   AF-A0A6A4GN27-F1
#
_cell.length_a   1.000
_cell.length_b   1.000
_cell.length_c   1.000
_cell.angle_alpha   90.00
_cell.angle_beta   90.00
_cell.angle_gamma   90.00
#
_symmetry.space_group_name_H-M   'P 1'
#
loop_
_entity.id
_entity.type
_entity.pdbx_description
1 polymer ?
#
loop_
_entity_poly.entity_id
_entity_poly.type
_entity_poly.pdbx_seq_one_letter_code
_entity_poly.pdbx_strand_id
1 'polypeptide(L)'
;MAPLFRKIAPPNSTFDAFVPTTVAQILASSIFQPTYVPFATIHNTYLELQSSFNSTFVFSQNITLPETFKHSERMVHYGLALLHSTGFPKNTPGVAQISFAELSKRFFLSAIMHDVGVTNNTEALTHPAHAMSFELWGAFMAYDHLHETLPELNAVQVGDITESIALHTTQYLQGNSSATGWLLQNTAIFDIWGYDVYGPGSFAPFWNTQTIAEIEQAFPRDTFIAEFEADLTEQEVLKPNCIFTHSFWDFNDAKISTIVTSETS
;
A
#
# COMPACT_ATOMS: atom_id res chain seq x y z
N MET A 1 -16.54 38.42 6.64
CA MET A 1 -16.11 37.18 5.96
C MET A 1 -16.25 36.03 6.95
N ALA A 2 -17.14 35.09 6.70
CA ALA A 2 -17.20 33.84 7.47
C ALA A 2 -16.07 32.91 7.00
N PRO A 3 -15.47 32.08 7.88
CA PRO A 3 -14.40 31.19 7.46
C PRO A 3 -14.95 30.12 6.52
N LEU A 4 -14.25 29.93 5.40
CA LEU A 4 -14.60 29.04 4.28
C LEU A 4 -14.39 27.54 4.59
N PHE A 5 -14.25 27.17 5.86
CA PHE A 5 -14.18 25.78 6.28
C PHE A 5 -15.50 25.42 6.92
N ARG A 6 -16.35 24.70 6.17
CA ARG A 6 -17.46 23.96 6.80
C ARG A 6 -16.86 23.15 7.94
N LYS A 7 -17.48 23.21 9.12
CA LYS A 7 -17.23 22.23 10.18
C LYS A 7 -17.60 20.86 9.61
N ILE A 8 -16.61 20.15 9.07
CA ILE A 8 -16.71 18.72 8.85
C ILE A 8 -16.98 18.16 10.26
N ALA A 9 -18.06 17.39 10.41
CA ALA A 9 -18.33 16.74 11.68
C ALA A 9 -17.05 16.01 12.10
N PRO A 10 -16.61 16.11 13.37
CA PRO A 10 -15.44 15.36 13.79
C PRO A 10 -15.69 13.91 13.41
N PRO A 11 -14.78 13.25 12.67
CA PRO A 11 -14.93 11.84 12.39
C PRO A 11 -15.15 11.14 13.73
N ASN A 12 -16.14 10.25 13.79
CA ASN A 12 -16.44 9.47 14.99
C ASN A 12 -15.13 8.96 15.61
N SER A 13 -15.02 8.90 16.93
CA SER A 13 -13.79 8.55 17.67
C SER A 13 -13.29 7.10 17.46
N THR A 14 -13.82 6.41 16.46
CA THR A 14 -13.47 5.05 16.01
C THR A 14 -13.00 5.04 14.56
N PHE A 15 -12.77 6.21 13.96
CA PHE A 15 -12.72 6.36 12.52
C PHE A 15 -11.33 6.75 12.06
N ASP A 16 -10.76 5.80 11.31
CA ASP A 16 -9.41 5.71 10.76
C ASP A 16 -8.31 5.66 11.82
N ALA A 17 -7.65 4.50 11.88
CA ALA A 17 -6.44 4.34 12.64
C ALA A 17 -5.31 5.07 11.91
N PHE A 18 -5.23 6.39 12.11
CA PHE A 18 -4.14 7.20 11.58
C PHE A 18 -2.87 6.88 12.34
N VAL A 19 -1.84 6.47 11.61
CA VAL A 19 -0.51 6.13 12.15
C VAL A 19 0.51 7.15 11.66
N PRO A 20 1.61 7.36 12.40
CA PRO A 20 2.73 8.14 11.88
C PRO A 20 3.15 7.63 10.50
N THR A 21 3.40 8.54 9.56
CA THR A 21 3.63 8.13 8.16
C THR A 21 4.94 7.39 7.94
N THR A 22 5.98 7.66 8.75
CA THR A 22 7.29 7.01 8.57
C THR A 22 7.46 5.79 9.47
N VAL A 23 8.16 4.78 8.96
CA VAL A 23 8.54 3.57 9.73
C VAL A 23 9.30 3.93 11.01
N ALA A 24 10.22 4.88 10.95
CA ALA A 24 10.97 5.34 12.12
C ALA A 24 10.06 5.92 13.20
N GLN A 25 9.06 6.75 12.84
CA GLN A 25 8.12 7.32 13.80
C GLN A 25 7.18 6.26 14.40
N ILE A 26 6.73 5.28 13.60
CA ILE A 26 5.93 4.18 14.14
C ILE A 26 6.78 3.36 15.13
N LEU A 27 8.01 2.97 14.77
CA LEU A 27 8.87 2.17 15.63
C LEU A 27 9.33 2.91 16.90
N ALA A 28 9.43 4.24 16.84
CA ALA A 28 9.74 5.06 18.02
C ALA A 28 8.60 5.06 19.06
N SER A 29 7.37 4.78 18.62
CA SER A 29 6.16 4.87 19.46
C SER A 29 5.50 3.50 19.72
N SER A 30 5.77 2.50 18.90
CA SER A 30 5.10 1.20 18.90
C SER A 30 6.08 0.06 19.13
N ILE A 31 5.62 -0.99 19.81
CA ILE A 31 6.38 -2.23 19.95
C ILE A 31 5.76 -3.27 19.02
N PHE A 32 6.51 -3.64 17.98
CA PHE A 32 6.20 -4.82 17.16
C PHE A 32 7.07 -5.99 17.59
N GLN A 33 6.45 -7.15 17.70
CA GLN A 33 7.11 -8.42 18.00
C GLN A 33 6.49 -9.46 17.07
N PRO A 34 7.00 -9.60 15.83
CA PRO A 34 6.35 -10.41 14.83
C PRO A 34 6.50 -11.89 15.19
N THR A 35 5.38 -12.51 15.55
CA THR A 35 5.29 -13.96 15.77
C THR A 35 5.12 -14.68 14.44
N TYR A 36 5.58 -15.93 14.39
CA TYR A 36 5.30 -16.82 13.27
C TYR A 36 3.79 -17.00 13.07
N VAL A 37 3.34 -16.85 11.83
CA VAL A 37 2.00 -17.16 11.35
C VAL A 37 2.14 -18.10 10.15
N PRO A 38 1.53 -19.30 10.16
CA PRO A 38 1.61 -20.21 9.02
C PRO A 38 0.99 -19.61 7.76
N PHE A 39 1.60 -19.84 6.61
CA PHE A 39 1.08 -19.39 5.30
C PHE A 39 -0.40 -19.75 5.11
N ALA A 40 -0.83 -20.96 5.48
CA ALA A 40 -2.22 -21.39 5.35
C ALA A 40 -3.21 -20.47 6.08
N THR A 41 -2.84 -19.89 7.23
CA THR A 41 -3.71 -18.97 7.98
C THR A 41 -3.91 -17.66 7.20
N ILE A 42 -2.82 -17.14 6.66
CA ILE A 42 -2.80 -15.92 5.85
C ILE A 42 -3.57 -16.15 4.55
N HIS A 43 -3.28 -17.25 3.87
CA HIS A 43 -3.90 -17.59 2.59
C HIS A 43 -5.40 -17.86 2.71
N ASN A 44 -5.87 -18.49 3.80
CA ASN A 44 -7.31 -18.63 4.03
C ASN A 44 -8.01 -17.26 4.14
N THR A 45 -7.39 -16.30 4.84
CA THR A 45 -7.94 -14.93 4.92
C THR A 45 -7.93 -14.25 3.55
N TYR A 46 -6.87 -14.44 2.77
CA TYR A 46 -6.78 -13.97 1.39
C TYR A 46 -7.93 -14.51 0.53
N LEU A 47 -8.19 -15.81 0.57
CA LEU A 47 -9.27 -16.46 -0.20
C LEU A 47 -10.66 -15.97 0.21
N GLU A 48 -10.89 -15.73 1.51
CA GLU A 48 -12.14 -15.15 2.00
C GLU A 48 -12.37 -13.73 1.46
N LEU A 49 -11.33 -12.90 1.45
CA LEU A 49 -11.38 -11.54 0.90
C LEU A 49 -11.56 -11.56 -0.61
N GLN A 50 -10.81 -12.39 -1.32
CA GLN A 50 -10.93 -12.61 -2.76
C GLN A 50 -12.36 -13.03 -3.14
N SER A 51 -12.94 -14.00 -2.41
CA SER A 51 -14.31 -14.43 -2.64
C SER A 51 -15.33 -13.32 -2.35
N SER A 52 -15.09 -12.50 -1.32
CA SER A 52 -16.00 -11.42 -0.92
C SER A 52 -15.99 -10.25 -1.92
N PHE A 53 -14.84 -10.01 -2.56
CA PHE A 53 -14.63 -8.90 -3.50
C PHE A 53 -14.26 -9.40 -4.90
N ASN A 54 -14.85 -10.51 -5.32
CA ASN A 54 -14.48 -11.21 -6.55
C ASN A 54 -14.63 -10.33 -7.81
N SER A 55 -15.64 -9.47 -7.88
CA SER A 55 -15.81 -8.54 -9.00
C SER A 55 -14.62 -7.58 -9.13
N THR A 56 -14.17 -7.00 -8.01
CA THR A 56 -13.00 -6.13 -7.95
C THR A 56 -11.71 -6.88 -8.22
N PHE A 57 -11.57 -8.09 -7.68
CA PHE A 57 -10.42 -8.95 -7.96
C PHE A 57 -10.27 -9.24 -9.46
N VAL A 58 -11.35 -9.66 -10.11
CA VAL A 58 -11.37 -9.96 -11.54
C VAL A 58 -11.15 -8.70 -12.37
N PHE A 59 -11.74 -7.57 -11.97
CA PHE A 59 -11.48 -6.27 -12.61
C PHE A 59 -9.98 -5.93 -12.58
N SER A 60 -9.39 -5.89 -11.40
CA SER A 60 -7.96 -5.60 -11.23
C SER A 60 -7.08 -6.55 -12.04
N GLN A 61 -7.34 -7.86 -11.97
CA GLN A 61 -6.57 -8.87 -12.70
C GLN A 61 -6.62 -8.69 -14.23
N ASN A 62 -7.74 -8.23 -14.77
CA ASN A 62 -7.91 -8.02 -16.20
C ASN A 62 -7.34 -6.68 -16.70
N ILE A 63 -7.17 -5.72 -15.79
CA ILE A 63 -6.70 -4.37 -16.13
C ILE A 63 -5.18 -4.29 -15.92
N THR A 64 -4.67 -4.74 -14.79
CA THR A 64 -3.25 -4.63 -14.44
C THR A 64 -2.39 -5.63 -15.23
N LEU A 65 -1.13 -5.29 -15.47
CA LEU A 65 -0.17 -6.22 -16.08
C LEU A 65 -0.01 -7.48 -15.20
N PRO A 66 0.19 -8.69 -15.80
CA PRO A 66 0.18 -9.94 -15.03
C PRO A 66 1.17 -10.00 -13.86
N GLU A 67 2.44 -9.63 -14.05
CA GLU A 67 3.43 -9.66 -12.97
C GLU A 67 3.18 -8.57 -11.92
N THR A 68 2.66 -7.41 -12.33
CA THR A 68 2.22 -6.32 -11.44
C THR A 68 1.00 -6.73 -10.60
N PHE A 69 0.10 -7.54 -11.14
CA PHE A 69 -1.00 -8.08 -10.36
C PHE A 69 -0.52 -9.13 -9.34
N LYS A 70 0.45 -9.98 -9.70
CA LYS A 70 1.08 -10.89 -8.73
C LYS A 70 1.79 -10.14 -7.59
N HIS A 71 2.40 -8.98 -7.88
CA HIS A 71 2.92 -8.07 -6.85
C HIS A 71 1.84 -7.65 -5.86
N SER A 72 0.68 -7.23 -6.37
CA SER A 72 -0.47 -6.90 -5.55
C SER A 72 -0.91 -8.08 -4.66
N GLU A 73 -0.93 -9.32 -5.20
CA GLU A 73 -1.24 -10.51 -4.40
C GLU A 73 -0.21 -10.75 -3.29
N ARG A 74 1.10 -10.62 -3.57
CA ARG A 74 2.16 -10.75 -2.55
C ARG A 74 2.01 -9.72 -1.44
N MET A 75 1.74 -8.46 -1.81
CA MET A 75 1.49 -7.38 -0.85
C MET A 75 0.34 -7.73 0.10
N VAL A 76 -0.77 -8.25 -0.43
CA VAL A 76 -1.90 -8.68 0.41
C VAL A 76 -1.44 -9.71 1.44
N HIS A 77 -0.66 -10.72 1.02
CA HIS A 77 -0.14 -11.73 1.93
C HIS A 77 0.80 -11.13 3.00
N TYR A 78 1.67 -10.19 2.64
CA TYR A 78 2.55 -9.50 3.60
C TYR A 78 1.79 -8.65 4.60
N GLY A 79 0.80 -7.89 4.15
CA GLY A 79 -0.02 -7.09 5.06
C GLY A 79 -0.86 -7.98 5.99
N LEU A 80 -1.47 -9.05 5.47
CA LEU A 80 -2.19 -10.03 6.29
C LEU A 80 -1.26 -10.73 7.30
N ALA A 81 -0.01 -11.03 6.94
CA ALA A 81 0.98 -11.55 7.87
C ALA A 81 1.23 -10.58 9.03
N LEU A 82 1.42 -9.29 8.76
CA LEU A 82 1.60 -8.25 9.78
C LEU A 82 0.35 -8.12 10.68
N LEU A 83 -0.85 -8.13 10.08
CA LEU A 83 -2.11 -8.03 10.80
C LEU A 83 -2.34 -9.22 11.74
N HIS A 84 -2.12 -10.45 11.28
CA HIS A 84 -2.24 -11.66 12.11
C HIS A 84 -1.18 -11.72 13.20
N SER A 85 0.05 -11.34 12.87
CA SER A 85 1.21 -11.48 13.75
C SER A 85 1.24 -10.45 14.88
N THR A 86 0.93 -9.18 14.57
CA THR A 86 1.11 -8.07 15.51
C THR A 86 -0.20 -7.39 15.91
N GLY A 87 -1.28 -7.64 15.18
CA GLY A 87 -2.55 -6.95 15.36
C GLY A 87 -2.48 -5.46 15.01
N PHE A 88 -1.56 -5.04 14.13
CA PHE A 88 -1.42 -3.65 13.69
C PHE A 88 -2.81 -3.03 13.40
N PRO A 89 -3.12 -1.82 13.93
CA PRO A 89 -2.25 -0.89 14.66
C PRO A 89 -2.42 -0.92 16.20
N LYS A 90 -2.83 -2.06 16.78
CA LYS A 90 -3.18 -2.19 18.20
C LYS A 90 -2.11 -1.77 19.22
N ASN A 91 -0.85 -1.78 18.82
CA ASN A 91 0.27 -1.44 19.68
C ASN A 91 0.88 -0.06 19.37
N THR A 92 0.14 0.84 18.71
CA THR A 92 0.55 2.22 18.47
C THR A 92 -0.20 3.16 19.44
N PRO A 93 0.46 3.68 20.49
CA PRO A 93 -0.16 4.56 21.47
C PRO A 93 -0.79 5.80 20.83
N GLY A 94 -2.00 6.16 21.26
CA GLY A 94 -2.71 7.33 20.74
C GLY A 94 -3.41 7.12 19.40
N VAL A 95 -3.32 5.93 18.81
CA VAL A 95 -4.00 5.59 17.56
C VAL A 95 -5.37 4.95 17.84
N ALA A 96 -6.41 5.55 17.27
CA ALA A 96 -7.75 4.98 17.29
C ALA A 96 -7.74 3.58 16.65
N GLN A 97 -8.47 2.63 17.21
CA GLN A 97 -8.39 1.26 16.76
C GLN A 97 -9.42 0.97 15.67
N ILE A 98 -8.95 0.26 14.65
CA ILE A 98 -9.74 -0.29 13.54
C ILE A 98 -9.82 -1.81 13.71
N SER A 99 -10.97 -2.40 13.41
CA SER A 99 -11.11 -3.85 13.51
C SER A 99 -10.28 -4.56 12.44
N PHE A 100 -9.81 -5.78 12.74
CA PHE A 100 -9.10 -6.62 11.76
C PHE A 100 -9.87 -6.73 10.44
N ALA A 101 -11.17 -7.04 10.50
CA ALA A 101 -12.01 -7.24 9.32
C ALA A 101 -12.17 -5.95 8.48
N GLU A 102 -12.23 -4.80 9.12
CA GLU A 102 -12.35 -3.52 8.42
C GLU A 102 -11.02 -3.11 7.77
N LEU A 103 -9.90 -3.26 8.48
CA LEU A 103 -8.58 -2.93 7.94
C LEU A 103 -8.16 -3.90 6.84
N SER A 104 -8.35 -5.21 7.03
CA SER A 104 -8.02 -6.21 6.01
C SER A 104 -8.84 -6.03 4.74
N LYS A 105 -10.13 -5.68 4.84
CA LYS A 105 -10.98 -5.32 3.69
C LYS A 105 -10.43 -4.14 2.91
N ARG A 106 -10.16 -3.01 3.57
CA ARG A 106 -9.69 -1.80 2.89
C ARG A 106 -8.32 -2.02 2.29
N PHE A 107 -7.41 -2.63 3.05
CA PHE A 107 -6.09 -2.99 2.56
C PHE A 107 -6.15 -3.94 1.37
N PHE A 108 -7.01 -4.97 1.40
CA PHE A 108 -7.20 -5.88 0.26
C PHE A 108 -7.61 -5.11 -0.99
N LEU A 109 -8.69 -4.32 -0.91
CA LEU A 109 -9.21 -3.54 -2.03
C LEU A 109 -8.17 -2.54 -2.56
N SER A 110 -7.48 -1.83 -1.67
CA SER A 110 -6.39 -0.94 -2.03
C SER A 110 -5.25 -1.68 -2.74
N ALA A 111 -4.77 -2.79 -2.17
CA ALA A 111 -3.63 -3.53 -2.69
C ALA A 111 -3.91 -4.13 -4.07
N ILE A 112 -5.05 -4.78 -4.28
CA ILE A 112 -5.36 -5.35 -5.61
C ILE A 112 -5.62 -4.27 -6.67
N MET A 113 -5.92 -3.02 -6.29
CA MET A 113 -6.23 -1.95 -7.25
C MET A 113 -5.10 -0.92 -7.41
N HIS A 114 -4.05 -0.93 -6.58
CA HIS A 114 -3.13 0.21 -6.53
C HIS A 114 -2.41 0.51 -7.85
N ASP A 115 -2.14 -0.54 -8.62
CA ASP A 115 -1.46 -0.47 -9.91
C ASP A 115 -2.41 -0.66 -11.11
N VAL A 116 -3.72 -0.43 -10.98
CA VAL A 116 -4.63 -0.44 -12.16
C VAL A 116 -4.29 0.67 -13.16
N GLY A 117 -3.54 1.70 -12.72
CA GLY A 117 -2.96 2.72 -13.59
C GLY A 117 -1.69 2.28 -14.34
N VAL A 118 -1.16 1.08 -14.06
CA VAL A 118 -0.04 0.46 -14.78
C VAL A 118 -0.61 -0.61 -15.69
N THR A 119 -1.02 -0.21 -16.89
CA THR A 119 -1.79 -1.06 -17.80
C THR A 119 -1.54 -0.74 -19.26
N ASN A 120 -1.64 -1.78 -20.10
CA ASN A 120 -1.73 -1.68 -21.55
C ASN A 120 -3.16 -1.96 -22.08
N ASN A 121 -4.14 -2.11 -21.18
CA ASN A 121 -5.51 -2.39 -21.52
C ASN A 121 -6.13 -1.20 -22.28
N THR A 122 -6.58 -1.45 -23.50
CA THR A 122 -7.07 -0.40 -24.40
C THR A 122 -8.34 0.27 -23.90
N GLU A 123 -9.19 -0.43 -23.15
CA GLU A 123 -10.40 0.14 -22.55
C GLU A 123 -10.04 1.06 -21.39
N ALA A 124 -9.15 0.64 -20.50
CA ALA A 124 -8.65 1.47 -19.40
C ALA A 124 -8.03 2.78 -19.90
N LEU A 125 -7.28 2.72 -21.01
CA LEU A 125 -6.65 3.90 -21.63
C LEU A 125 -7.65 4.90 -22.23
N THR A 126 -8.94 4.57 -22.32
CA THR A 126 -9.99 5.54 -22.70
C THR A 126 -10.42 6.44 -21.54
N HIS A 127 -10.04 6.11 -20.30
CA HIS A 127 -10.39 6.89 -19.12
C HIS A 127 -9.84 8.33 -19.24
N PRO A 128 -10.64 9.38 -18.96
CA PRO A 128 -10.23 10.76 -19.21
C PRO A 128 -9.02 11.21 -18.37
N ALA A 129 -8.72 10.52 -17.27
CA ALA A 129 -7.57 10.81 -16.42
C ALA A 129 -6.27 10.07 -16.84
N HIS A 130 -6.26 9.21 -17.86
CA HIS A 130 -5.11 8.34 -18.20
C HIS A 130 -3.78 9.08 -18.44
N ALA A 131 -3.84 10.38 -18.77
CA ALA A 131 -2.68 11.24 -18.96
C ALA A 131 -2.01 11.71 -17.64
N MET A 132 -2.61 11.45 -16.48
CA MET A 132 -2.00 11.73 -15.17
C MET A 132 -1.01 10.62 -14.75
N SER A 133 -0.24 10.85 -13.68
CA SER A 133 0.60 9.85 -13.03
C SER A 133 -0.20 8.59 -12.66
N PHE A 134 0.41 7.40 -12.77
CA PHE A 134 -0.31 6.12 -12.66
C PHE A 134 -1.07 5.96 -11.33
N GLU A 135 -0.52 6.53 -10.27
CA GLU A 135 -1.12 6.57 -8.95
C GLU A 135 -2.44 7.33 -8.94
N LEU A 136 -2.47 8.50 -9.58
CA LEU A 136 -3.63 9.38 -9.57
C LEU A 136 -4.76 8.84 -10.43
N TRP A 137 -4.45 8.43 -11.67
CA TRP A 137 -5.50 7.96 -12.57
C TRP A 137 -5.95 6.54 -12.21
N GLY A 138 -5.05 5.71 -11.68
CA GLY A 138 -5.40 4.44 -11.05
C GLY A 138 -6.33 4.63 -9.85
N ALA A 139 -6.08 5.64 -9.01
CA ALA A 139 -6.98 6.00 -7.92
C ALA A 139 -8.37 6.42 -8.41
N PHE A 140 -8.46 7.19 -9.51
CA PHE A 140 -9.76 7.54 -10.11
C PHE A 140 -10.49 6.33 -10.67
N MET A 141 -9.80 5.43 -11.38
CA MET A 141 -10.41 4.18 -11.85
C MET A 141 -10.91 3.33 -10.68
N ALA A 142 -10.12 3.21 -9.61
CA ALA A 142 -10.53 2.49 -8.42
C ALA A 142 -11.75 3.15 -7.77
N TYR A 143 -11.78 4.49 -7.67
CA TYR A 143 -12.93 5.22 -7.15
C TYR A 143 -14.21 4.92 -7.96
N ASP A 144 -14.15 5.04 -9.28
CA ASP A 144 -15.29 4.81 -10.17
C ASP A 144 -15.78 3.36 -10.05
N HIS A 145 -14.86 2.39 -10.12
CA HIS A 145 -15.17 0.97 -9.99
C HIS A 145 -15.79 0.63 -8.63
N LEU A 146 -15.23 1.13 -7.52
CA LEU A 146 -15.78 0.90 -6.18
C LEU A 146 -17.18 1.50 -6.03
N HIS A 147 -17.38 2.72 -6.55
CA HIS A 147 -18.67 3.40 -6.46
C HIS A 147 -19.77 2.65 -7.22
N GLU A 148 -19.41 2.08 -8.38
CA GLU A 148 -20.34 1.32 -9.21
C GLU A 148 -20.61 -0.10 -8.69
N THR A 149 -19.58 -0.79 -8.19
CA THR A 149 -19.65 -2.22 -7.92
C THR A 149 -19.82 -2.60 -6.45
N LEU A 150 -19.48 -1.71 -5.51
CA LEU A 150 -19.57 -1.93 -4.07
C LEU A 150 -20.33 -0.77 -3.37
N PRO A 151 -21.62 -0.57 -3.68
CA PRO A 151 -22.43 0.53 -3.13
C PRO A 151 -22.63 0.48 -1.61
N GLU A 152 -22.31 -0.65 -0.96
CA GLU A 152 -22.30 -0.80 0.48
C GLU A 152 -21.11 -0.10 1.17
N LEU A 153 -20.05 0.24 0.43
CA LEU A 153 -18.94 1.02 0.96
C LEU A 153 -19.40 2.46 1.20
N ASN A 154 -19.23 2.93 2.44
CA ASN A 154 -19.50 4.33 2.74
C ASN A 154 -18.40 5.25 2.17
N ALA A 155 -18.70 6.55 2.11
CA ALA A 155 -17.82 7.55 1.50
C ALA A 155 -16.38 7.55 2.04
N VAL A 156 -16.17 7.09 3.28
CA VAL A 156 -14.85 7.11 3.91
C VAL A 156 -14.10 5.82 3.65
N GLN A 157 -14.78 4.69 3.56
CA GLN A 157 -14.14 3.48 3.04
C GLN A 157 -13.63 3.71 1.62
N VAL A 158 -14.47 4.27 0.75
CA VAL A 158 -14.08 4.61 -0.62
C VAL A 158 -12.96 5.66 -0.61
N GLY A 159 -13.11 6.73 0.17
CA GLY A 159 -12.10 7.78 0.29
C GLY A 159 -10.74 7.27 0.76
N ASP A 160 -10.69 6.46 1.82
CA ASP A 160 -9.46 5.87 2.37
C ASP A 160 -8.79 4.93 1.35
N ILE A 161 -9.57 4.10 0.64
CA ILE A 161 -9.02 3.23 -0.40
C ILE A 161 -8.42 4.04 -1.55
N THR A 162 -9.18 5.00 -2.08
CA THR A 162 -8.76 5.86 -3.20
C THR A 162 -7.56 6.73 -2.82
N GLU A 163 -7.56 7.35 -1.65
CA GLU A 163 -6.44 8.17 -1.17
C GLU A 163 -5.20 7.31 -0.92
N SER A 164 -5.35 6.12 -0.34
CA SER A 164 -4.24 5.18 -0.18
C SER A 164 -3.58 4.86 -1.53
N ILE A 165 -4.38 4.57 -2.56
CA ILE A 165 -3.88 4.31 -3.91
C ILE A 165 -3.19 5.55 -4.49
N ALA A 166 -3.78 6.74 -4.36
CA ALA A 166 -3.19 7.96 -4.92
C ALA A 166 -1.81 8.31 -4.33
N LEU A 167 -1.55 7.89 -3.09
CA LEU A 167 -0.38 8.30 -2.33
C LEU A 167 0.67 7.18 -2.13
N HIS A 168 0.42 5.96 -2.62
CA HIS A 168 1.21 4.79 -2.23
C HIS A 168 2.70 4.88 -2.59
N THR A 169 3.06 5.58 -3.67
CA THR A 169 4.45 5.78 -4.12
C THR A 169 5.16 6.92 -3.38
N THR A 170 4.38 7.84 -2.80
CA THR A 170 4.89 9.06 -2.18
C THR A 170 5.16 8.82 -0.71
N GLN A 171 6.43 8.81 -0.30
CA GLN A 171 6.68 8.86 1.13
C GLN A 171 6.65 10.27 1.68
N TYR A 172 5.92 10.43 2.77
CA TYR A 172 5.87 11.67 3.52
C TYR A 172 6.88 11.61 4.67
N LEU A 173 7.61 12.70 4.91
CA LEU A 173 8.56 12.79 6.04
C LEU A 173 7.86 13.20 7.35
N GLN A 174 6.63 13.69 7.26
CA GLN A 174 5.85 14.23 8.38
C GLN A 174 4.36 13.98 8.18
N GLY A 175 3.61 14.04 9.27
CA GLY A 175 2.16 13.81 9.27
C GLY A 175 1.80 12.36 9.54
N ASN A 176 0.54 12.04 9.24
CA ASN A 176 -0.04 10.73 9.47
C ASN A 176 -0.53 10.14 8.14
N SER A 177 -0.47 8.82 8.05
CA SER A 177 -1.15 8.03 7.01
C SER A 177 -2.32 7.28 7.66
N SER A 178 -3.32 6.88 6.89
CA SER A 178 -4.25 5.87 7.39
C SER A 178 -3.50 4.53 7.57
N ALA A 179 -3.99 3.66 8.44
CA ALA A 179 -3.42 2.32 8.57
C ALA A 179 -3.45 1.55 7.23
N THR A 180 -4.49 1.76 6.41
CA THR A 180 -4.60 1.22 5.06
C THR A 180 -3.47 1.72 4.17
N GLY A 181 -3.29 3.04 4.09
CA GLY A 181 -2.27 3.67 3.24
C GLY A 181 -0.85 3.31 3.67
N TRP A 182 -0.61 3.22 4.99
CA TRP A 182 0.67 2.77 5.52
C TRP A 182 0.96 1.31 5.16
N LEU A 183 -0.02 0.41 5.30
CA LEU A 183 0.14 -0.98 4.87
C LEU A 183 0.41 -1.08 3.37
N LEU A 184 -0.36 -0.36 2.56
CA LEU A 184 -0.22 -0.37 1.10
C LEU A 184 1.19 0.05 0.69
N GLN A 185 1.63 1.22 1.12
CA GLN A 185 2.95 1.74 0.80
C GLN A 185 4.06 0.78 1.27
N ASN A 186 4.05 0.37 2.54
CA ASN A 186 5.18 -0.38 3.10
C ASN A 186 5.21 -1.84 2.65
N THR A 187 4.08 -2.44 2.28
CA THR A 187 4.07 -3.77 1.66
C THR A 187 4.53 -3.74 0.21
N ALA A 188 4.20 -2.69 -0.56
CA ALA A 188 4.73 -2.51 -1.93
C ALA A 188 6.27 -2.36 -1.90
N ILE A 189 6.75 -1.46 -1.05
CA ILE A 189 8.17 -1.20 -0.82
C ILE A 189 8.91 -2.46 -0.36
N PHE A 190 8.31 -3.22 0.57
CA PHE A 190 8.90 -4.48 1.04
C PHE A 190 8.99 -5.52 -0.07
N ASP A 191 7.98 -5.62 -0.95
CA ASP A 191 8.04 -6.59 -2.04
C ASP A 191 9.14 -6.27 -3.07
N ILE A 192 9.52 -5.00 -3.21
CA ILE A 192 10.58 -4.56 -4.13
C ILE A 192 11.97 -4.72 -3.49
N TRP A 193 12.14 -4.27 -2.24
CA TRP A 193 13.47 -4.10 -1.63
C TRP A 193 13.74 -4.97 -0.39
N GLY A 194 12.75 -5.70 0.10
CA GLY A 194 12.90 -6.63 1.22
C GLY A 194 13.21 -5.95 2.56
N TYR A 195 13.89 -6.68 3.44
CA TYR A 195 14.07 -6.31 4.85
C TYR A 195 14.96 -5.09 5.09
N ASP A 196 15.80 -4.73 4.12
CA ASP A 196 16.88 -3.76 4.29
C ASP A 196 16.58 -2.41 3.60
N VAL A 197 15.31 -2.17 3.23
CA VAL A 197 14.92 -1.02 2.38
C VAL A 197 15.30 0.36 2.95
N TYR A 198 15.25 0.56 4.27
CA TYR A 198 15.70 1.79 4.94
C TYR A 198 17.02 1.60 5.69
N GLY A 199 17.80 0.60 5.30
CA GLY A 199 19.01 0.16 5.99
C GLY A 199 18.84 -1.23 6.64
N PRO A 200 19.95 -1.83 7.09
CA PRO A 200 19.97 -3.21 7.55
C PRO A 200 18.93 -3.52 8.63
N GLY A 201 18.04 -4.48 8.34
CA GLY A 201 16.99 -4.96 9.22
C GLY A 201 15.86 -3.97 9.49
N SER A 202 15.75 -2.87 8.72
CA SER A 202 14.74 -1.82 8.94
C SER A 202 13.31 -2.35 9.02
N PHE A 203 13.00 -3.42 8.29
CA PHE A 203 11.68 -4.05 8.26
C PHE A 203 11.55 -5.33 9.10
N ALA A 204 12.63 -5.78 9.74
CA ALA A 204 12.61 -6.95 10.63
C ALA A 204 11.60 -6.84 11.80
N PRO A 205 11.29 -5.65 12.34
CA PRO A 205 10.26 -5.53 13.38
C PRO A 205 8.83 -5.85 12.90
N PHE A 206 8.53 -5.79 11.60
CA PHE A 206 7.15 -5.94 11.10
C PHE A 206 6.81 -7.37 10.68
N TRP A 207 7.79 -8.11 10.14
CA TRP A 207 7.54 -9.42 9.57
C TRP A 207 8.43 -10.50 10.15
N ASN A 208 7.82 -11.66 10.38
CA ASN A 208 8.53 -12.86 10.79
C ASN A 208 9.18 -13.51 9.55
N THR A 209 10.48 -13.78 9.62
CA THR A 209 11.26 -14.31 8.49
C THR A 209 10.75 -15.65 7.97
N GLN A 210 10.30 -16.55 8.86
CA GLN A 210 9.75 -17.83 8.44
C GLN A 210 8.42 -17.66 7.71
N THR A 211 7.53 -16.81 8.21
CA THR A 211 6.25 -16.51 7.54
C THR A 211 6.47 -15.93 6.14
N ILE A 212 7.41 -14.99 5.99
CA ILE A 212 7.73 -14.41 4.68
C ILE A 212 8.31 -15.45 3.73
N ALA A 213 9.21 -16.32 4.20
CA ALA A 213 9.78 -17.37 3.37
C ALA A 213 8.71 -18.33 2.82
N GLU A 214 7.70 -18.69 3.63
CA GLU A 214 6.57 -19.52 3.17
C GLU A 214 5.71 -18.79 2.12
N ILE A 215 5.48 -17.47 2.28
CA ILE A 215 4.75 -16.66 1.29
C ILE A 215 5.53 -16.60 -0.03
N GLU A 216 6.82 -16.28 0.02
CA GLU A 216 7.66 -16.15 -1.18
C GLU A 216 7.84 -17.48 -1.91
N GLN A 217 7.79 -18.61 -1.18
CA GLN A 217 7.77 -19.93 -1.79
C GLN A 217 6.46 -20.20 -2.56
N ALA A 218 5.32 -19.72 -2.04
CA ALA A 218 4.02 -19.91 -2.68
C ALA A 218 3.75 -18.88 -3.80
N PHE A 219 4.28 -17.67 -3.65
CA PHE A 219 4.13 -16.55 -4.58
C PHE A 219 5.52 -15.97 -4.90
N PRO A 220 6.28 -16.61 -5.81
CA PRO A 220 7.60 -16.12 -6.18
C PRO A 220 7.52 -14.76 -6.91
N ARG A 221 8.62 -14.01 -6.87
CA ARG A 221 8.75 -12.72 -7.58
C ARG A 221 9.07 -12.87 -9.07
N ASP A 222 9.55 -14.04 -9.50
CA ASP A 222 9.91 -14.35 -10.89
C ASP A 222 10.62 -13.19 -11.60
N THR A 223 10.01 -12.63 -12.66
CA THR A 223 10.54 -11.52 -13.47
C THR A 223 10.07 -10.14 -13.01
N PHE A 224 9.25 -10.05 -11.96
CA PHE A 224 8.57 -8.83 -11.55
C PHE A 224 9.51 -7.63 -11.39
N ILE A 225 10.64 -7.77 -10.70
CA ILE A 225 11.55 -6.63 -10.45
C ILE A 225 12.09 -6.05 -11.77
N ALA A 226 12.48 -6.91 -12.72
CA ALA A 226 12.99 -6.46 -14.00
C ALA A 226 11.90 -5.83 -14.88
N GLU A 227 10.68 -6.36 -14.83
CA GLU A 227 9.52 -5.78 -15.53
C GLU A 227 9.12 -4.43 -14.92
N PHE A 228 9.08 -4.33 -13.60
CA PHE A 228 8.79 -3.10 -12.87
C PHE A 228 9.81 -1.99 -13.19
N GLU A 229 11.10 -2.30 -13.20
CA GLU A 229 12.14 -1.32 -13.60
C GLU A 229 11.96 -0.83 -15.04
N ALA A 230 11.58 -1.73 -15.97
CA ALA A 230 11.33 -1.37 -17.36
C ALA A 230 10.07 -0.50 -17.51
N ASP A 231 8.98 -0.88 -16.85
CA ASP A 231 7.71 -0.15 -16.86
C ASP A 231 7.89 1.25 -16.27
N LEU A 232 8.61 1.37 -15.16
CA LEU A 232 8.92 2.67 -14.56
C LEU A 232 9.72 3.54 -15.51
N THR A 233 10.79 3.00 -16.13
CA THR A 233 11.59 3.74 -17.11
C THR A 233 10.71 4.25 -18.27
N GLU A 234 9.76 3.45 -18.73
CA GLU A 234 8.78 3.88 -19.73
C GLU A 234 7.86 4.99 -19.20
N GLN A 235 7.37 4.89 -17.96
CA GLN A 235 6.56 5.94 -17.34
C GLN A 235 7.32 7.26 -17.23
N GLU A 236 8.62 7.26 -16.93
CA GLU A 236 9.41 8.50 -16.88
C GLU A 236 9.50 9.18 -18.26
N VAL A 237 9.55 8.39 -19.34
CA VAL A 237 9.57 8.90 -20.71
C VAL A 237 8.20 9.41 -21.15
N LEU A 238 7.13 8.66 -20.88
CA LEU A 238 5.78 9.01 -21.29
C LEU A 238 5.19 10.15 -20.46
N LYS A 239 5.52 10.18 -19.17
CA LYS A 239 4.99 11.10 -18.16
C LYS A 239 6.16 11.62 -17.30
N PRO A 240 6.99 12.53 -17.81
CA PRO A 240 8.15 13.04 -17.07
C PRO A 240 7.79 13.80 -15.79
N ASN A 241 6.52 14.16 -15.61
CA ASN A 241 5.93 14.73 -14.40
C ASN A 241 5.16 13.71 -13.54
N CYS A 242 5.46 12.40 -13.68
CA CYS A 242 4.88 11.35 -12.86
C CYS A 242 5.20 11.58 -11.38
N ILE A 243 4.26 11.33 -10.46
CA ILE A 243 4.50 11.51 -9.02
C ILE A 243 5.63 10.60 -8.54
N PHE A 244 5.69 9.37 -9.05
CA PHE A 244 6.77 8.44 -8.75
C PHE A 244 8.16 9.06 -8.98
N THR A 245 8.38 9.79 -10.07
CA THR A 245 9.69 10.40 -10.40
C THR A 245 10.06 11.57 -9.49
N HIS A 246 9.12 12.08 -8.70
CA HIS A 246 9.35 13.06 -7.65
C HIS A 246 9.59 12.42 -6.28
N SER A 247 9.36 11.11 -6.16
CA SER A 247 9.68 10.38 -4.95
C SER A 247 11.20 10.15 -4.90
N PHE A 248 11.77 10.15 -3.71
CA PHE A 248 13.23 10.06 -3.51
C PHE A 248 13.84 8.69 -3.82
N TRP A 249 13.06 7.81 -4.46
CA TRP A 249 13.48 6.50 -4.91
C TRP A 249 14.30 6.64 -6.18
N ASP A 250 15.43 7.33 -6.11
CA ASP A 250 16.38 7.27 -7.20
C ASP A 250 16.97 5.85 -7.21
N PHE A 251 16.49 5.00 -8.13
CA PHE A 251 17.00 3.64 -8.31
C PHE A 251 18.51 3.62 -8.63
N ASN A 252 19.07 4.73 -9.11
CA ASN A 252 20.50 4.90 -9.36
C ASN A 252 21.27 5.40 -8.13
N ASP A 253 20.59 5.93 -7.11
CA ASP A 253 21.19 6.62 -5.95
C ASP A 253 21.04 5.84 -4.63
N ALA A 254 20.92 4.50 -4.72
CA ALA A 254 21.19 3.56 -3.63
C ALA A 254 22.61 3.68 -3.01
N LYS A 255 23.33 4.76 -3.30
CA LYS A 255 24.60 5.19 -2.73
C LYS A 255 24.52 6.44 -1.86
N ILE A 256 23.35 6.91 -1.43
CA ILE A 256 23.29 7.82 -0.26
C ILE A 256 23.34 6.99 1.03
N SER A 257 24.44 6.26 1.21
CA SER A 257 24.97 6.02 2.54
C SER A 257 25.53 7.35 3.03
N THR A 258 24.81 8.08 3.91
CA THR A 258 25.28 9.03 4.96
C THR A 258 24.33 10.20 5.22
N ILE A 259 23.17 9.93 5.83
CA ILE A 259 22.47 10.90 6.69
C ILE A 259 21.81 10.02 7.77
N VAL A 260 22.36 9.74 8.96
CA VAL A 260 22.86 10.62 10.01
C VAL A 260 23.83 9.80 10.88
N THR A 261 25.13 10.08 10.83
CA THR A 261 26.00 9.83 12.00
C THR A 261 26.18 11.15 12.72
N SER A 262 25.51 11.25 13.87
CA SER A 262 25.95 11.94 15.09
C SER A 262 26.59 13.34 15.00
N GLU A 263 25.90 14.27 15.68
CA GLU A 263 26.47 15.27 16.61
C GLU A 263 27.11 16.52 15.98
N THR A 264 26.50 17.70 16.14
CA THR A 264 26.82 18.63 17.25
C THR A 264 28.29 18.57 17.65
N SER A 265 29.08 19.48 17.07
CA SER A 265 30.28 20.03 17.70
C SER A 265 29.99 21.45 18.18
#